data_AF-A0A6G9YP11-F1
#
_entry.id   AF-A0A6G9YP11-F1
#
_cell.length_a   1.000
_cell.length_b   1.000
_cell.length_c   1.000
_cell.angle_alpha   90.00
_cell.angle_beta   90.00
_cell.angle_gamma   90.00
#
_symmetry.space_group_name_H-M   'P 1'
#
loop_
_entity.id
_entity.type
_entity.pdbx_description
1 polymer ?
#
loop_
_entity_poly.entity_id
_entity_poly.type
_entity_poly.pdbx_seq_one_letter_code
_entity_poly.pdbx_strand_id
1 'polypeptide(L)'
;MDEGVDLEIEAMGKVSRALSELDDDARGRVIRWVAERHNISLGPSPKKTGLASVSSGPDDEFDRNEIDEGIAAEASNWEHFAELYSASGASTHPAGMLVAAYWVQVLKGQDSFGSLELNKLLKDLGHGVTGTSKVMSTLIAKKPSLILQLKKSGKSQQARKTYRLTDAGKKTVEQMIA
;
A
#
# COMPACT_ATOMS: atom_id res chain seq x y z
N MET A 1 -9.11 -33.66 31.90
CA MET A 1 -10.14 -32.67 32.22
C MET A 1 -9.72 -31.38 31.55
N ASP A 2 -10.57 -30.91 30.64
CA ASP A 2 -10.37 -29.84 29.66
C ASP A 2 -10.47 -28.43 30.25
N GLU A 3 -9.67 -28.11 31.28
CA GLU A 3 -9.70 -26.79 31.94
C GLU A 3 -9.41 -25.60 31.00
N GLY A 4 -8.66 -25.82 29.92
CA GLY A 4 -8.36 -24.77 28.93
C GLY A 4 -9.52 -24.42 28.01
N VAL A 5 -10.41 -25.38 27.73
CA VAL A 5 -11.57 -25.18 26.84
C VAL A 5 -12.62 -24.33 27.54
N ASP A 6 -12.80 -24.53 28.84
CA ASP A 6 -13.76 -23.75 29.63
C ASP A 6 -13.35 -22.28 29.75
N LEU A 7 -12.04 -21.99 29.89
CA LEU A 7 -11.50 -20.62 29.96
C LEU A 7 -11.66 -19.86 28.65
N GLU A 8 -11.45 -20.53 27.51
CA GLU A 8 -11.64 -19.93 26.19
C GLU A 8 -13.12 -19.59 25.94
N ILE A 9 -14.03 -20.51 26.26
CA ILE A 9 -15.47 -20.28 26.11
C ILE A 9 -15.96 -19.17 27.04
N GLU A 10 -15.45 -19.10 28.28
CA GLU A 10 -15.77 -18.01 29.20
C GLU A 10 -15.27 -16.65 28.68
N ALA A 11 -14.05 -16.61 28.13
CA ALA A 11 -13.48 -15.40 27.54
C ALA A 11 -14.29 -14.94 26.31
N MET A 12 -14.66 -15.86 25.41
CA MET A 12 -15.50 -15.57 24.25
C MET A 12 -16.87 -15.03 24.67
N GLY A 13 -17.48 -15.58 25.73
CA GLY A 13 -18.74 -15.11 26.29
C GLY A 13 -18.66 -13.67 26.81
N LYS A 14 -17.59 -13.33 27.54
CA LYS A 14 -17.34 -11.97 28.06
C LYS A 14 -17.13 -10.97 26.93
N VAL A 15 -16.34 -11.33 25.91
CA VAL A 15 -16.08 -10.47 24.75
C VAL A 15 -17.35 -10.26 23.94
N SER A 16 -18.14 -11.31 23.68
CA SER A 16 -19.40 -11.22 22.93
C SER A 16 -20.41 -10.28 23.62
N ARG A 17 -20.57 -10.42 24.94
CA ARG A 17 -21.44 -9.54 25.72
C ARG A 17 -20.97 -8.09 25.71
N ALA A 18 -19.67 -7.86 25.92
CA ALA A 18 -19.09 -6.52 25.89
C ALA A 18 -19.24 -5.84 24.53
N LEU A 19 -19.11 -6.58 23.42
CA LEU A 19 -19.27 -6.04 22.07
C LEU A 19 -20.73 -5.87 21.64
N SER A 20 -21.69 -6.56 22.28
CA SER A 20 -23.10 -6.53 21.90
C SER A 20 -23.79 -5.19 22.17
N GLU A 21 -23.30 -4.42 23.16
CA GLU A 21 -23.83 -3.09 23.51
C GLU A 21 -23.25 -1.97 22.62
N LEU A 22 -22.24 -2.29 21.80
CA LEU A 22 -21.60 -1.35 20.89
C LEU A 22 -22.18 -1.46 19.48
N ASP A 23 -22.27 -0.30 18.81
CA ASP A 23 -22.56 -0.21 17.39
C ASP A 23 -21.44 -0.84 16.53
N ASP A 24 -21.77 -1.17 15.28
CA ASP A 24 -20.87 -1.92 14.40
C ASP A 24 -19.54 -1.19 14.12
N ASP A 25 -19.54 0.15 14.10
CA ASP A 25 -18.34 0.97 13.92
C ASP A 25 -17.45 0.92 15.17
N ALA A 26 -18.06 1.13 16.34
CA ALA A 26 -17.37 1.02 17.63
C ALA A 26 -16.81 -0.39 17.86
N ARG A 27 -17.55 -1.44 17.47
CA ARG A 27 -17.11 -2.84 17.54
C ARG A 27 -15.86 -3.09 16.69
N GLY A 28 -15.84 -2.58 15.46
CA GLY A 28 -14.69 -2.69 14.56
C GLY A 28 -13.43 -2.01 15.13
N ARG A 29 -13.60 -0.83 15.74
CA ARG A 29 -12.49 -0.10 16.39
C ARG A 29 -11.93 -0.86 17.60
N VAL A 30 -12.79 -1.41 18.45
CA VAL A 30 -12.36 -2.18 19.64
C VAL A 30 -11.63 -3.46 19.23
N ILE A 31 -12.13 -4.20 18.25
CA ILE A 31 -11.46 -5.43 17.77
C ILE A 31 -10.09 -5.11 17.18
N ARG A 32 -9.97 -4.04 16.39
CA ARG A 32 -8.68 -3.58 15.85
C ARG A 32 -7.70 -3.23 16.97
N TRP A 33 -8.15 -2.48 17.98
CA TRP A 33 -7.32 -2.12 19.13
C TRP A 33 -6.84 -3.34 19.92
N VAL A 34 -7.71 -4.34 20.16
CA VAL A 34 -7.32 -5.59 20.84
C VAL A 34 -6.27 -6.35 20.03
N ALA A 35 -6.45 -6.44 18.71
CA ALA A 35 -5.51 -7.11 17.83
C ALA A 35 -4.13 -6.45 17.81
N GLU A 36 -4.09 -5.12 17.76
CA GLU A 36 -2.84 -4.35 17.87
C GLU A 36 -2.19 -4.55 19.25
N ARG A 37 -2.98 -4.53 20.32
CA ARG A 37 -2.47 -4.67 21.70
C ARG A 37 -1.86 -6.04 21.99
N HIS A 38 -2.40 -7.09 21.35
CA HIS A 38 -1.98 -8.48 21.56
C HIS A 38 -1.15 -9.05 20.40
N ASN A 39 -0.71 -8.23 19.44
CA ASN A 39 0.04 -8.65 18.24
C ASN A 39 -0.67 -9.77 17.44
N ILE A 40 -1.99 -9.70 17.35
CA ILE A 40 -2.80 -10.67 16.61
C ILE A 40 -2.93 -10.16 15.17
N SER A 41 -2.36 -10.89 14.21
CA SER A 41 -2.50 -10.58 12.78
C SER A 41 -3.94 -10.85 12.31
N LEU A 42 -4.77 -9.81 12.28
CA LEU A 42 -6.08 -9.86 11.64
C LEU A 42 -5.88 -9.85 10.12
N GLY A 43 -6.10 -10.99 9.48
CA GLY A 43 -6.15 -11.08 8.03
C GLY A 43 -7.18 -10.10 7.42
N PRO A 44 -7.03 -9.72 6.14
CA PRO A 44 -7.96 -8.80 5.49
C PRO A 44 -9.39 -9.36 5.56
N SER A 45 -10.25 -8.69 6.31
CA SER A 45 -11.64 -9.09 6.47
C SER A 45 -12.32 -9.18 5.10
N PRO A 46 -13.05 -10.28 4.79
CA PRO A 46 -13.78 -10.39 3.54
C PRO A 46 -14.82 -9.27 3.52
N LYS A 47 -14.66 -8.31 2.61
CA LYS A 47 -15.67 -7.30 2.37
C LYS A 47 -16.92 -8.02 1.88
N LYS A 48 -17.99 -7.99 2.69
CA LYS A 48 -19.32 -8.45 2.28
C LYS A 48 -19.73 -7.70 1.01
N THR A 49 -19.67 -8.40 -0.11
CA THR A 49 -20.07 -7.96 -1.43
C THR A 49 -21.57 -7.74 -1.44
N GLY A 50 -21.98 -6.46 -1.47
CA GLY A 50 -23.32 -6.05 -1.87
C GLY A 50 -23.49 -6.23 -3.37
N LEU A 51 -24.54 -6.94 -3.72
CA LEU A 51 -24.93 -7.46 -5.03
C LEU A 51 -25.25 -6.33 -6.05
N ALA A 52 -24.58 -6.34 -7.22
CA ALA A 52 -25.13 -5.83 -8.49
C ALA A 52 -24.35 -6.38 -9.70
N SER A 53 -24.78 -7.56 -10.15
CA SER A 53 -24.99 -8.04 -11.52
C SER A 53 -24.07 -7.61 -12.69
N VAL A 54 -23.37 -8.62 -13.21
CA VAL A 54 -23.11 -9.04 -14.61
C VAL A 54 -22.31 -8.18 -15.58
N SER A 55 -21.13 -8.68 -15.97
CA SER A 55 -20.99 -9.33 -17.28
C SER A 55 -19.69 -10.15 -17.32
N SER A 56 -19.84 -11.39 -17.76
CA SER A 56 -18.83 -12.44 -17.82
C SER A 56 -17.77 -12.17 -18.88
N GLY A 57 -16.51 -12.48 -18.54
CA GLY A 57 -15.41 -12.68 -19.46
C GLY A 57 -14.52 -13.78 -18.88
N PRO A 58 -14.09 -14.78 -19.67
CA PRO A 58 -13.58 -16.03 -19.15
C PRO A 58 -12.06 -15.99 -18.93
N ASP A 59 -11.60 -16.86 -18.03
CA ASP A 59 -10.28 -17.49 -17.96
C ASP A 59 -9.04 -16.58 -18.06
N ASP A 60 -8.37 -16.36 -16.92
CA ASP A 60 -6.91 -16.45 -16.90
C ASP A 60 -6.42 -16.79 -15.48
N GLU A 61 -6.31 -18.09 -15.22
CA GLU A 61 -5.42 -18.65 -14.21
C GLU A 61 -3.97 -18.29 -14.57
N PHE A 62 -3.44 -17.20 -14.03
CA PHE A 62 -2.00 -17.07 -13.83
C PHE A 62 -1.68 -17.15 -12.35
N ASP A 63 -1.53 -18.41 -11.93
CA ASP A 63 -0.29 -18.91 -11.35
C ASP A 63 0.48 -17.90 -10.48
N ARG A 64 0.17 -17.95 -9.18
CA ARG A 64 1.06 -17.47 -8.12
C ARG A 64 2.19 -18.49 -7.97
N ASN A 65 3.18 -18.43 -8.86
CA ASN A 65 4.47 -19.07 -8.62
C ASN A 65 5.49 -18.02 -8.17
N GLU A 66 5.68 -17.96 -6.86
CA GLU A 66 6.94 -18.29 -6.20
C GLU A 66 8.22 -18.13 -7.05
N ILE A 67 8.94 -17.02 -6.89
CA ILE A 67 10.41 -16.87 -7.03
C ILE A 67 10.74 -15.53 -6.31
N ASP A 68 11.81 -15.29 -5.58
CA ASP A 68 13.09 -15.98 -5.40
C ASP A 68 13.73 -15.39 -4.13
N GLU A 69 14.18 -16.24 -3.21
CA GLU A 69 15.16 -15.83 -2.21
C GLU A 69 16.51 -15.63 -2.92
N GLY A 70 17.03 -14.40 -2.93
CA GLY A 70 18.47 -14.24 -3.11
C GLY A 70 18.95 -13.05 -3.94
N ILE A 71 19.50 -12.09 -3.20
CA ILE A 71 20.66 -11.27 -3.56
C ILE A 71 20.38 -10.02 -4.41
N ALA A 72 20.12 -8.92 -3.70
CA ALA A 72 20.88 -7.68 -3.89
C ALA A 72 20.93 -6.92 -2.56
N ALA A 73 22.11 -6.98 -1.93
CA ALA A 73 22.44 -6.36 -0.66
C ALA A 73 22.30 -4.82 -0.68
N GLU A 74 22.05 -4.26 0.51
CA GLU A 74 22.10 -2.84 0.87
C GLU A 74 20.90 -1.93 0.56
N ALA A 75 19.67 -2.47 0.47
CA ALA A 75 18.47 -1.64 0.58
C ALA A 75 17.97 -1.65 2.02
N SER A 76 18.15 -0.51 2.70
CA SER A 76 17.73 -0.22 4.07
C SER A 76 16.45 -0.94 4.52
N ASN A 77 16.51 -1.50 5.74
CA ASN A 77 15.56 -2.36 6.43
C ASN A 77 14.20 -1.70 6.75
N TRP A 78 13.50 -1.17 5.73
CA TRP A 78 12.20 -0.53 5.88
C TRP A 78 11.09 -1.55 5.62
N GLU A 79 10.40 -1.97 6.68
CA GLU A 79 9.31 -2.97 6.58
C GLU A 79 8.03 -2.35 6.02
N HIS A 80 7.86 -1.02 6.22
CA HIS A 80 6.67 -0.30 5.81
C HIS A 80 6.99 1.01 5.09
N PHE A 81 6.14 1.35 4.10
CA PHE A 81 6.22 2.61 3.37
C PHE A 81 6.14 3.84 4.30
N ALA A 82 5.41 3.73 5.42
CA ALA A 82 5.28 4.80 6.41
C ALA A 82 6.64 5.23 6.99
N GLU A 83 7.53 4.27 7.25
CA GLU A 83 8.84 4.51 7.84
C GLU A 83 9.75 5.23 6.84
N LEU A 84 9.79 4.74 5.59
CA LEU A 84 10.51 5.39 4.50
C LEU A 84 10.01 6.82 4.27
N TYR A 85 8.69 7.01 4.26
CA TYR A 85 8.07 8.32 4.05
C TYR A 85 8.44 9.29 5.19
N SER A 86 8.35 8.84 6.44
CA SER A 86 8.74 9.62 7.62
C SER A 86 10.23 9.99 7.57
N ALA A 87 11.10 9.02 7.25
CA ALA A 87 12.55 9.23 7.15
C ALA A 87 12.92 10.20 6.02
N SER A 88 12.20 10.18 4.90
CA SER A 88 12.46 11.07 3.77
C SER A 88 12.13 12.55 4.02
N GLY A 89 11.38 12.87 5.08
CA GLY A 89 10.93 14.24 5.35
C GLY A 89 10.06 14.85 4.24
N ALA A 90 9.49 14.04 3.35
CA ALA A 90 8.74 14.52 2.19
C ALA A 90 7.48 15.29 2.62
N SER A 91 7.53 16.61 2.51
CA SER A 91 6.43 17.51 2.89
C SER A 91 5.56 17.97 1.71
N THR A 92 6.02 17.73 0.48
CA THR A 92 5.35 18.20 -0.74
C THR A 92 4.82 17.04 -1.57
N HIS A 93 3.71 17.24 -2.29
CA HIS A 93 3.13 16.20 -3.15
C HIS A 93 4.12 15.61 -4.18
N PRO A 94 5.00 16.40 -4.85
CA PRO A 94 6.00 15.84 -5.74
C PRO A 94 7.05 15.00 -5.02
N ALA A 95 7.50 15.42 -3.84
CA ALA A 95 8.45 14.65 -3.04
C ALA A 95 7.82 13.32 -2.57
N GLY A 96 6.59 13.36 -2.07
CA GLY A 96 5.90 12.15 -1.61
C GLY A 96 5.67 11.14 -2.75
N MET A 97 5.30 11.60 -3.94
CA MET A 97 5.18 10.72 -5.12
C MET A 97 6.52 10.12 -5.54
N LEU A 98 7.62 10.84 -5.35
CA LEU A 98 8.97 10.34 -5.65
C LEU A 98 9.39 9.24 -4.67
N VAL A 99 9.13 9.43 -3.37
CA VAL A 99 9.41 8.44 -2.32
C VAL A 99 8.53 7.20 -2.50
N ALA A 100 7.25 7.38 -2.85
CA ALA A 100 6.38 6.25 -3.20
C ALA A 100 6.89 5.48 -4.43
N ALA A 101 7.39 6.18 -5.45
CA ALA A 101 7.98 5.54 -6.62
C ALA A 101 9.26 4.75 -6.26
N TYR A 102 10.10 5.30 -5.38
CA TYR A 102 11.28 4.59 -4.87
C TYR A 102 10.90 3.32 -4.12
N TRP A 103 9.91 3.39 -3.24
CA TRP A 103 9.40 2.22 -2.52
C TRP A 103 8.93 1.12 -3.47
N VAL A 104 8.13 1.47 -4.48
CA VAL A 104 7.57 0.46 -5.41
C VAL A 104 8.65 -0.12 -6.33
N GLN A 105 9.61 0.66 -6.80
CA GLN A 105 10.62 0.17 -7.74
C GLN A 105 11.83 -0.49 -7.05
N VAL A 106 12.31 0.07 -5.94
CA VAL A 106 13.52 -0.41 -5.26
C VAL A 106 13.18 -1.45 -4.21
N LEU A 107 12.18 -1.20 -3.36
CA LEU A 107 11.87 -2.11 -2.24
C LEU A 107 10.91 -3.24 -2.64
N LYS A 108 9.94 -2.98 -3.54
CA LYS A 108 9.09 -4.04 -4.11
C LYS A 108 9.63 -4.68 -5.39
N GLY A 109 10.72 -4.16 -5.96
CA GLY A 109 11.33 -4.71 -7.17
C GLY A 109 10.50 -4.56 -8.47
N GLN A 110 9.52 -3.65 -8.54
CA GLN A 110 8.75 -3.47 -9.77
C GLN A 110 9.49 -2.58 -10.78
N ASP A 111 9.74 -3.06 -12.02
CA ASP A 111 10.43 -2.26 -13.04
C ASP A 111 9.62 -1.02 -13.49
N SER A 112 8.30 -1.12 -13.45
CA SER A 112 7.41 -0.03 -13.82
C SER A 112 6.16 0.02 -12.94
N PHE A 113 5.62 1.22 -12.74
CA PHE A 113 4.51 1.47 -11.83
C PHE A 113 3.50 2.47 -12.40
N GLY A 114 2.28 2.42 -11.87
CA GLY A 114 1.20 3.35 -12.19
C GLY A 114 1.04 4.46 -11.17
N SER A 115 0.62 5.65 -11.60
CA SER A 115 0.37 6.78 -10.68
C SER A 115 -0.76 6.54 -9.67
N LEU A 116 -1.64 5.57 -9.93
CA LEU A 116 -2.73 5.20 -9.02
C LEU A 116 -2.19 4.43 -7.80
N GLU A 117 -1.27 3.49 -8.02
CA GLU A 117 -0.66 2.69 -6.96
C GLU A 117 0.13 3.58 -6.00
N LEU A 118 0.94 4.50 -6.53
CA LEU A 118 1.68 5.47 -5.72
C LEU A 118 0.75 6.33 -4.85
N ASN A 119 -0.36 6.80 -5.44
CA ASN A 119 -1.33 7.62 -4.71
C ASN A 119 -2.09 6.82 -3.66
N LYS A 120 -2.27 5.51 -3.85
CA LYS A 120 -2.89 4.66 -2.84
C LYS A 120 -2.01 4.61 -1.59
N LEU A 121 -0.70 4.36 -1.76
CA LEU A 121 0.27 4.38 -0.66
C LEU A 121 0.25 5.71 0.09
N LEU A 122 0.22 6.83 -0.62
CA LEU A 122 0.14 8.16 0.00
C LEU A 122 -1.19 8.42 0.69
N LYS A 123 -2.31 7.93 0.15
CA LYS A 123 -3.63 8.05 0.78
C LYS A 123 -3.73 7.24 2.07
N ASP A 124 -3.10 6.07 2.11
CA ASP A 124 -3.08 5.22 3.29
C ASP A 124 -2.33 5.92 4.45
N LEU A 125 -1.40 6.84 4.15
CA LEU A 125 -0.73 7.72 5.12
C LEU A 125 -1.44 9.07 5.36
N GLY A 126 -2.58 9.33 4.71
CA GLY A 126 -3.28 10.62 4.80
C GLY A 126 -2.71 11.74 3.93
N HIS A 127 -1.65 11.49 3.16
CA HIS A 127 -1.00 12.45 2.25
C HIS A 127 -1.43 12.29 0.78
N GLY A 128 -2.69 11.91 0.56
CA GLY A 128 -3.23 11.69 -0.77
C GLY A 128 -3.09 12.90 -1.71
N VAL A 129 -2.72 12.66 -2.96
CA VAL A 129 -2.52 13.71 -3.96
C VAL A 129 -3.74 13.79 -4.88
N THR A 130 -4.36 14.97 -4.95
CA THR A 130 -5.35 15.30 -5.98
C THR A 130 -4.63 15.71 -7.26
N GLY A 131 -4.93 15.05 -8.39
CA GLY A 131 -4.30 15.39 -9.68
C GLY A 131 -2.89 14.82 -9.87
N THR A 132 -2.69 13.55 -9.54
CA THR A 132 -1.40 12.82 -9.66
C THR A 132 -0.73 12.99 -11.02
N SER A 133 -1.49 13.03 -12.12
CA SER A 133 -0.95 13.24 -13.47
C SER A 133 -0.15 14.54 -13.58
N LYS A 134 -0.61 15.64 -12.96
CA LYS A 134 0.09 16.94 -12.99
C LYS A 134 1.41 16.88 -12.20
N VAL A 135 1.39 16.20 -11.06
CA VAL A 135 2.59 16.00 -10.23
C VAL A 135 3.61 15.13 -10.96
N MET A 136 3.18 14.04 -11.59
CA MET A 136 4.04 13.18 -12.40
C MET A 136 4.66 13.95 -13.59
N SER A 137 3.86 14.76 -14.29
CA SER A 137 4.38 15.65 -15.35
C SER A 137 5.43 16.63 -14.85
N THR A 138 5.29 17.12 -13.60
CA THR A 138 6.29 18.01 -12.99
C THR A 138 7.60 17.27 -12.70
N LEU A 139 7.52 16.03 -12.20
CA LEU A 139 8.70 15.19 -11.92
C LEU A 139 9.44 14.77 -13.20
N ILE A 140 8.70 14.55 -14.29
CA ILE A 140 9.27 14.30 -15.63
C ILE A 140 9.95 15.56 -16.18
N ALA A 141 9.34 16.74 -15.97
CA ALA A 141 9.84 18.01 -16.49
C ALA A 141 11.08 18.56 -15.75
N LYS A 142 11.35 18.12 -14.52
CA LYS A 142 12.59 18.46 -13.80
C LYS A 142 13.83 17.97 -14.58
N LYS A 143 14.94 18.70 -14.47
CA LYS A 143 16.23 18.33 -15.07
C LYS A 143 17.28 18.15 -13.97
N PRO A 144 17.87 16.96 -13.80
CA PRO A 144 17.61 15.72 -14.53
C PRO A 144 16.18 15.17 -14.25
N SER A 145 15.60 14.46 -15.23
CA SER A 145 14.26 13.88 -15.09
C SER A 145 14.27 12.81 -14.01
N LEU A 146 13.43 12.99 -12.99
CA LEU A 146 13.37 12.09 -11.84
C LEU A 146 12.54 10.84 -12.15
N ILE A 147 11.57 10.98 -13.05
CA ILE A 147 10.67 9.90 -13.50
C ILE A 147 10.59 9.95 -15.03
N LEU A 148 10.46 8.77 -15.65
CA LEU A 148 10.20 8.58 -17.08
C LEU A 148 8.82 7.95 -17.27
N GLN A 149 8.07 8.42 -18.27
CA GLN A 149 6.83 7.76 -18.71
C GLN A 149 7.18 6.73 -19.79
N LEU A 150 6.90 5.45 -19.55
CA LEU A 150 7.23 4.36 -20.47
C LEU A 150 6.13 4.16 -21.52
N LYS A 151 4.89 3.96 -21.07
CA LYS A 151 3.76 3.65 -21.95
C LYS A 151 2.54 4.45 -21.53
N LYS A 152 1.71 4.79 -22.52
CA LYS A 152 0.34 5.28 -22.33
C LYS A 152 -0.59 4.33 -23.06
N SER A 153 -1.51 3.71 -22.33
CA SER A 153 -2.54 2.84 -22.90
C SER A 153 -3.90 3.54 -22.84
N GLY A 154 -4.60 3.60 -23.98
CA GLY A 154 -5.93 4.21 -24.12
C GLY A 154 -5.93 5.60 -24.77
N LYS A 155 -7.08 5.97 -25.35
CA LYS A 155 -7.31 7.22 -26.09
C LYS A 155 -8.18 8.21 -25.29
N SER A 156 -7.84 8.54 -24.04
CA SER A 156 -8.62 9.55 -23.29
C SER A 156 -7.91 10.03 -22.01
N GLN A 157 -8.60 10.87 -21.23
CA GLN A 157 -8.31 11.28 -19.85
C GLN A 157 -8.20 10.08 -18.88
N GLN A 158 -8.81 8.94 -19.22
CA GLN A 158 -8.71 7.68 -18.47
C GLN A 158 -7.51 6.80 -18.89
N ALA A 159 -6.64 7.28 -19.79
CA ALA A 159 -5.51 6.51 -20.25
C ALA A 159 -4.57 6.14 -19.09
N ARG A 160 -4.28 4.84 -18.96
CA ARG A 160 -3.34 4.34 -17.97
C ARG A 160 -1.92 4.63 -18.45
N LYS A 161 -1.16 5.33 -17.61
CA LYS A 161 0.25 5.65 -17.86
C LYS A 161 1.12 4.82 -16.93
N THR A 162 2.14 4.18 -17.49
CA THR A 162 3.19 3.52 -16.73
C THR A 162 4.43 4.40 -16.70
N TYR A 163 5.08 4.38 -15.56
CA TYR A 163 6.24 5.19 -15.28
C TYR A 163 7.37 4.33 -14.71
N ARG A 164 8.58 4.86 -14.76
CA ARG A 164 9.77 4.27 -14.16
C ARG A 164 10.61 5.36 -13.53
N LEU A 165 11.15 5.10 -12.36
CA LEU A 165 12.07 5.96 -11.63
C LEU A 165 13.45 5.91 -12.32
N THR A 166 14.07 7.07 -12.50
CA THR A 166 15.43 7.17 -13.04
C THR A 166 16.46 7.05 -11.94
N ASP A 167 17.73 6.87 -12.31
CA ASP A 167 18.83 6.86 -11.34
C ASP A 167 18.97 8.20 -10.61
N ALA A 168 18.69 9.31 -11.30
CA ALA A 168 18.64 10.63 -10.67
C ALA A 168 17.48 10.72 -9.65
N GLY A 169 16.33 10.12 -9.95
CA GLY A 169 15.21 9.99 -9.02
C GLY A 169 15.57 9.19 -7.78
N LYS A 170 16.22 8.04 -7.94
CA LYS A 170 16.69 7.20 -6.83
C LYS A 170 17.65 7.95 -5.92
N LYS A 171 18.68 8.57 -6.49
CA LYS A 171 19.67 9.36 -5.75
C LYS A 171 19.05 10.52 -4.98
N THR A 172 18.00 11.14 -5.54
CA THR A 172 17.29 12.22 -4.86
C THR A 172 16.56 11.72 -3.61
N VAL A 173 15.97 10.53 -3.66
CA VAL A 173 15.29 9.93 -2.49
C VAL A 173 16.30 9.44 -1.47
N GLU A 174 17.41 8.85 -1.91
CA GLU A 174 18.51 8.46 -1.02
C GLU A 174 19.08 9.69 -0.28
N GLN A 175 19.23 10.83 -0.95
CA GLN A 175 19.62 12.10 -0.32
C GLN A 175 18.58 12.66 0.66
N MET A 176 17.32 12.23 0.58
CA MET A 176 16.26 12.65 1.51
C MET A 176 16.24 11.78 2.77
N ILE A 177 16.71 10.53 2.68
CA ILE A 177 16.68 9.54 3.77
C ILE A 177 18.02 9.50 4.52
N ALA A 178 19.12 9.88 3.85
CA ALA A 178 20.46 9.99 4.42
C ALA A 178 20.62 11.24 5.30
#